data_AF-A0AAU4KS95-F1
#
_entry.id   AF-A0AAU4KS95-F1
#
_cell.length_a   1.000
_cell.length_b   1.000
_cell.length_c   1.000
_cell.angle_alpha   90.00
_cell.angle_beta   90.00
_cell.angle_gamma   90.00
#
_symmetry.space_group_name_H-M   'P 1'
#
loop_
_entity.id
_entity.type
_entity.pdbx_description
1 polymer ?
#
loop_
_entity_poly.entity_id
_entity_poly.type
_entity_poly.pdbx_seq_one_letter_code
_entity_poly.pdbx_strand_id
1 'polypeptide(L)' 'MRAALERRDLPDLTGQELRISELARAGYSNRQIAETLFLAVRTVEFHLSSVYRKLGVSGRRELHSALGAPPS' A
#
# COMPACT_ATOMS: atom_id res chain seq x y z
N MET A 1 30.33 6.01 -11.59
CA MET A 1 29.61 6.73 -10.52
C MET A 1 28.22 6.10 -10.40
N ARG A 2 28.04 5.16 -9.46
CA ARG A 2 26.77 4.44 -9.23
C ARG A 2 25.86 5.32 -8.37
N ALA A 3 24.72 5.74 -8.91
CA ALA A 3 23.50 6.05 -8.16
C ALA A 3 22.36 6.36 -9.15
N ALA A 4 22.11 5.45 -10.10
CA ALA A 4 20.74 5.31 -10.60
C ALA A 4 20.00 4.64 -9.44
N LEU A 5 19.47 5.48 -8.54
CA LEU A 5 18.65 5.10 -7.41
C LEU A 5 17.70 4.01 -7.88
N GLU A 6 17.86 2.82 -7.31
CA GLU A 6 16.93 1.72 -7.44
C GLU A 6 15.55 2.32 -7.20
N ARG A 7 14.80 2.58 -8.29
CA ARG A 7 13.36 2.53 -8.22
C ARG A 7 13.14 1.15 -7.65
N ARG A 8 12.93 1.06 -6.32
CA ARG A 8 12.45 -0.18 -5.71
C ARG A 8 11.25 -0.51 -6.57
N ASP A 9 11.36 -1.57 -7.37
CA ASP A 9 10.31 -2.05 -8.23
C ASP A 9 9.18 -2.46 -7.27
N LEU A 10 8.39 -1.48 -6.85
CA LEU A 10 7.15 -1.73 -6.16
C LEU A 10 6.36 -2.49 -7.23
N PRO A 11 6.01 -3.76 -6.98
CA PRO A 11 5.24 -4.56 -7.90
C PRO A 11 4.02 -3.77 -8.34
N ASP A 12 3.70 -3.80 -9.63
CA ASP A 12 2.79 -2.89 -10.32
C ASP A 12 1.42 -2.78 -9.60
N LEU A 13 1.37 -1.86 -8.62
CA LEU A 13 0.20 -1.56 -7.84
C LEU A 13 -0.65 -0.63 -8.70
N THR A 14 -1.92 -0.98 -8.84
CA THR A 14 -2.88 -0.05 -9.42
C THR A 14 -2.94 1.22 -8.57
N GLY A 15 -3.35 2.35 -9.15
CA GLY A 15 -3.49 3.59 -8.40
C GLY A 15 -4.40 3.46 -7.17
N GLN A 16 -5.41 2.58 -7.22
CA GLN A 16 -6.28 2.32 -6.07
C GLN A 16 -5.59 1.50 -4.97
N GLU A 17 -4.83 0.48 -5.35
CA GLU A 17 -4.02 -0.32 -4.43
C GLU A 17 -2.97 0.53 -3.72
N LEU A 18 -2.31 1.44 -4.45
CA LEU A 18 -1.34 2.37 -3.87
C LEU A 18 -2.00 3.33 -2.88
N ARG A 19 -3.13 3.95 -3.23
CA ARG A 19 -3.85 4.85 -2.30
C ARG A 19 -4.27 4.14 -1.02
N ILE A 20 -4.80 2.92 -1.14
CA ILE A 20 -5.24 2.12 0.01
C ILE A 20 -4.05 1.70 0.87
N SER A 21 -2.95 1.25 0.25
CA SER A 21 -1.75 0.82 0.97
C SER A 21 -1.05 1.96 1.70
N GLU A 22 -1.04 3.17 1.12
CA GLU A 22 -0.53 4.38 1.75
C GLU A 22 -1.33 4.79 2.98
N LEU A 23 -2.66 4.81 2.91
CA LEU A 23 -3.49 5.09 4.08
C LEU A 23 -3.34 4.02 5.16
N ALA A 24 -3.24 2.74 4.76
CA ALA A 24 -2.99 1.65 5.70
C ALA A 24 -1.61 1.77 6.37
N ARG A 25 -0.58 2.19 5.63
CA ARG A 25 0.75 2.53 6.16
C ARG A 25 0.69 3.73 7.10
N ALA A 26 -0.15 4.72 6.83
CA ALA A 26 -0.38 5.86 7.71
C ALA A 26 -1.19 5.52 8.98
N GLY A 27 -1.57 4.25 9.19
CA GLY A 27 -2.27 3.79 10.39
C GLY A 27 -3.80 3.80 10.30
N TYR A 28 -4.38 4.10 9.15
CA TYR A 28 -5.83 4.09 8.99
C TYR A 28 -6.37 2.65 9.03
N SER A 29 -7.47 2.45 9.76
CA SER A 29 -8.23 1.20 9.75
C SER A 29 -8.96 1.00 8.42
N ASN A 30 -9.36 -0.24 8.09
CA ASN A 30 -10.12 -0.53 6.86
C ASN A 30 -11.38 0.32 6.76
N ARG A 31 -12.04 0.59 7.90
CA ARG A 31 -13.23 1.42 7.98
C ARG A 31 -12.94 2.88 7.66
N GLN A 32 -11.89 3.45 8.25
CA GLN A 32 -11.49 4.83 7.96
C GLN A 32 -11.04 5.00 6.51
N ILE A 33 -10.35 4.01 5.93
CA ILE A 33 -9.98 4.01 4.51
C ILE A 33 -11.23 3.95 3.63
N ALA A 34 -12.18 3.07 3.97
CA ALA A 34 -13.44 2.94 3.25
C ALA A 34 -14.24 4.25 3.26
N GLU A 35 -14.33 4.91 4.42
CA GLU A 35 -14.96 6.22 4.56
C GLU A 35 -14.21 7.31 3.77
N THR A 36 -12.87 7.34 3.85
CA THR A 36 -12.03 8.34 3.15
C THR A 36 -12.12 8.22 1.63
N LEU A 37 -12.21 7.00 1.11
CA LEU A 37 -12.21 6.71 -0.33
C LEU A 37 -13.61 6.43 -0.89
N PHE A 38 -14.66 6.59 -0.07
CA PHE A 38 -16.06 6.28 -0.43
C PHE A 38 -16.24 4.86 -0.99
N LEU A 39 -15.63 3.87 -0.33
CA LEU A 39 -15.68 2.46 -0.67
C LEU A 39 -16.41 1.63 0.38
N ALA A 40 -16.77 0.40 0.03
CA ALA A 40 -17.12 -0.61 1.02
C ALA A 40 -15.86 -1.15 1.71
N VAL A 41 -15.97 -1.47 3.01
CA VAL A 41 -14.87 -2.07 3.80
C VAL A 41 -14.32 -3.33 3.14
N ARG A 42 -15.20 -4.18 2.59
CA ARG A 42 -14.79 -5.40 1.89
C ARG A 42 -13.97 -5.14 0.62
N THR A 43 -14.22 -4.02 -0.06
CA THR A 43 -13.40 -3.59 -1.21
C THR A 43 -12.01 -3.20 -0.76
N VAL A 44 -11.88 -2.51 0.38
CA VAL A 44 -10.58 -2.18 0.99
C VAL A 44 -9.82 -3.46 1.37
N GLU A 45 -10.48 -4.42 1.99
CA GLU A 45 -9.89 -5.73 2.35
C GLU A 45 -9.40 -6.50 1.13
N PHE A 46 -10.19 -6.51 0.05
CA PHE A 46 -9.80 -7.14 -1.22
C PHE A 46 -8.53 -6.50 -1.80
N HIS A 47 -8.49 -5.16 -1.88
CA HIS A 47 -7.30 -4.46 -2.38
C HIS A 47 -6.09 -4.68 -1.48
N LEU A 48 -6.25 -4.63 -0.15
CA LEU A 48 -5.14 -4.90 0.78
C LEU A 48 -4.60 -6.33 0.62
N SER A 49 -5.48 -7.32 0.43
CA SER A 49 -5.06 -8.70 0.17
C SER A 49 -4.26 -8.82 -1.14
N SER A 50 -4.69 -8.12 -2.20
CA SER A 50 -3.95 -8.06 -3.46
C SER A 50 -2.59 -7.36 -3.28
N VAL A 51 -2.56 -6.23 -2.57
CA VAL A 51 -1.33 -5.49 -2.24
C VAL A 51 -0.35 -6.38 -1.48
N TYR A 52 -0.79 -7.08 -0.45
CA TYR A 52 0.08 -7.94 0.35
C TYR A 52 0.70 -9.05 -0.49
N ARG A 53 -0.11 -9.71 -1.33
CA ARG A 53 0.38 -10.72 -2.28
C ARG A 53 1.38 -10.15 -3.28
N LYS A 54 1.09 -8.98 -3.87
CA LYS A 54 1.96 -8.32 -4.84
C LYS A 54 3.30 -7.95 -4.21
N LEU A 55 3.27 -7.33 -3.03
CA LEU A 55 4.46 -6.90 -2.28
C LEU A 55 5.20 -8.04 -1.57
N GLY A 56 4.63 -9.27 -1.55
CA GLY A 56 5.22 -10.40 -0.85
C GLY A 56 5.25 -10.24 0.68
N VAL A 57 4.33 -9.46 1.25
CA VAL A 57 4.25 -9.19 2.69
C VAL A 57 3.11 -9.95 3.36
N SER A 58 3.26 -10.21 4.65
CA SER A 58 2.28 -10.98 5.43
C SER A 58 1.15 -10.12 6.02
N GLY A 59 1.29 -8.79 5.99
CA GLY A 59 0.20 -7.89 6.36
C GLY A 59 0.60 -6.44 6.61
N ARG A 60 -0.33 -5.69 7.22
CA ARG A 60 -0.25 -4.22 7.41
C ARG A 60 1.06 -3.74 8.02
N ARG A 61 1.59 -4.45 9.02
CA ARG A 61 2.81 -4.04 9.75
C ARG A 61 4.04 -3.94 8.84
N GLU A 62 4.08 -4.74 7.79
CA GLU A 62 5.19 -4.79 6.84
C GLU A 62 5.04 -3.75 5.70
N LEU A 63 3.91 -3.03 5.62
CA LEU A 63 3.72 -1.99 4.59
C LEU A 63 4.74 -0.85 4.74
N HIS A 64 5.16 -0.52 5.97
CA HIS A 64 6.16 0.53 6.22
C HIS A 64 7.51 0.23 5.56
N SER A 65 7.95 -1.03 5.61
CA SER A 65 9.21 -1.46 4.99
C SER A 65 9.06 -1.77 3.51
N ALA A 66 7.88 -2.21 3.07
CA ALA A 66 7.61 -2.61 1.69
C ALA A 66 7.41 -1.41 0.74
N LEU A 67 6.65 -0.38 1.12
CA LEU A 67 6.30 0.74 0.24
C LEU A 67 7.46 1.74 -0.01
N GLY A 68 8.62 1.56 0.62
CA GLY A 68 9.74 2.50 0.52
C GLY A 68 9.48 3.81 1.28
N ALA A 69 10.49 4.68 1.35
CA ALA A 69 10.34 5.98 1.98
C ALA A 69 9.39 6.87 1.13
N PRO A 70 8.47 7.63 1.75
CA PRO A 70 7.69 8.60 1.01
C PRO A 70 8.65 9.65 0.43
N PRO A 71 8.45 10.10 -0.83
CA PRO A 71 9.22 11.25 -1.33
C PRO A 71 8.94 12.43 -0.39
N SER A 72 10.03 13.01 0.13
CA SER A 72 9.99 14.26 0.91
C SER A 72 9.58 15.43 0.02
#